data_AF-A0A4U1I5L6-F1
#
_entry.id   AF-A0A4U1I5L6-F1
#
_cell.length_a   1.000
_cell.length_b   1.000
_cell.length_c   1.000
_cell.angle_alpha   90.00
_cell.angle_beta   90.00
_cell.angle_gamma   90.00
#
_symmetry.space_group_name_H-M   'P 1'
#
loop_
_entity.id
_entity.type
_entity.pdbx_description
1 polymer ?
#
loop_
_entity_poly.entity_id
_entity_poly.type
_entity_poly.pdbx_seq_one_letter_code
_entity_poly.pdbx_strand_id
1 'polypeptide(L)'
;MSAVRDESFAIIEEPDLAIAHYVGHVTGDDVRRLTAIRRRFSDGKPYVFLIIDLHRMVHLSSEARRVASETSGTPDDDVTIHGVAIVGARYQFRVLGSMLFRAIQLLRRTTGFPVRFLDTHTEARAWFEERRRELGLRRPGAVGPLDP
;
A
#
# COMPACT_ATOMS: atom_id res chain seq x y z
N MET A 1 17.49 6.87 -18.10
CA MET A 1 16.57 8.01 -17.95
C MET A 1 15.14 7.54 -18.21
N SER A 2 14.46 6.99 -17.20
CA SER A 2 13.07 6.52 -17.35
C SER A 2 12.16 7.70 -17.72
N ALA A 3 11.33 7.53 -18.74
CA ALA A 3 10.31 8.51 -19.11
C ALA A 3 9.47 8.88 -17.87
N VAL A 4 9.34 10.17 -17.61
CA VAL A 4 8.50 10.68 -16.53
C VAL A 4 7.06 10.33 -16.90
N ARG A 5 6.45 9.39 -16.16
CA ARG A 5 5.05 9.00 -16.36
C ARG A 5 4.15 10.08 -15.78
N ASP A 6 3.24 10.64 -16.57
CA ASP A 6 2.30 11.66 -16.09
C ASP A 6 1.04 11.08 -15.46
N GLU A 7 0.85 9.77 -15.55
CA GLU A 7 -0.28 9.06 -14.99
C GLU A 7 0.12 8.24 -13.77
N SER A 8 -0.86 7.95 -12.90
CA SER A 8 -0.65 7.06 -11.76
C SER A 8 -0.33 5.63 -12.24
N PHE A 9 0.56 4.92 -11.56
CA PHE A 9 0.97 3.56 -11.96
C PHE A 9 1.36 2.71 -10.76
N ALA A 10 1.46 1.40 -10.97
CA ALA A 10 1.98 0.47 -9.96
C ALA A 10 3.32 -0.13 -10.42
N ILE A 11 4.22 -0.34 -9.46
CA ILE A 11 5.39 -1.21 -9.58
C ILE A 11 5.17 -2.40 -8.67
N ILE A 12 5.50 -3.58 -9.17
CA ILE A 12 5.47 -4.83 -8.42
C ILE A 12 6.91 -5.28 -8.18
N GLU A 13 7.26 -5.50 -6.92
CA GLU A 13 8.50 -6.08 -6.47
C GLU A 13 8.17 -7.44 -5.86
N GLU A 14 8.44 -8.52 -6.61
CA GLU A 14 8.35 -9.86 -6.07
C GLU A 14 9.31 -10.00 -4.87
N PRO A 15 8.94 -10.76 -3.83
CA PRO A 15 7.75 -11.63 -3.79
C PRO A 15 6.47 -10.97 -3.23
N ASP A 16 6.58 -9.86 -2.52
CA ASP A 16 5.53 -9.45 -1.56
C ASP A 16 5.30 -7.93 -1.50
N LEU A 17 5.84 -7.13 -2.41
CA LEU A 17 5.71 -5.67 -2.36
C LEU A 17 5.04 -5.09 -3.61
N ALA A 18 3.93 -4.37 -3.39
CA ALA A 18 3.32 -3.50 -4.39
C ALA A 18 3.59 -2.02 -4.06
N ILE A 19 3.88 -1.21 -5.07
CA ILE A 19 4.10 0.23 -4.93
C ILE A 19 3.13 0.96 -5.85
N ALA A 20 2.19 1.70 -5.28
CA ALA A 20 1.26 2.55 -6.00
C ALA A 20 1.81 3.98 -6.06
N HIS A 21 2.21 4.44 -7.24
CA HIS A 21 2.62 5.82 -7.49
C HIS A 21 1.41 6.64 -7.95
N TYR A 22 0.96 7.56 -7.10
CA TYR A 22 -0.10 8.49 -7.42
C TYR A 22 0.49 9.80 -7.96
N VAL A 23 0.09 10.16 -9.18
CA VAL A 23 0.67 11.28 -9.94
C VAL A 23 -0.42 12.27 -10.32
N GLY A 24 -0.17 13.56 -10.10
CA GLY A 24 -1.07 14.63 -10.53
C GLY A 24 -2.40 14.64 -9.78
N HIS A 25 -3.50 14.76 -10.52
CA HIS A 25 -4.86 14.76 -10.00
C HIS A 25 -5.40 13.33 -9.99
N VAL A 26 -5.52 12.76 -8.79
CA VAL A 26 -5.95 11.37 -8.61
C VAL A 26 -7.47 11.28 -8.54
N THR A 27 -8.03 10.42 -9.38
CA THR A 27 -9.46 10.17 -9.53
C THR A 27 -9.90 8.84 -8.89
N GLY A 28 -11.22 8.58 -8.88
CA GLY A 28 -11.75 7.29 -8.46
C GLY A 28 -11.22 6.14 -9.32
N ASP A 29 -11.11 6.36 -10.64
CA ASP A 29 -10.64 5.36 -11.59
C ASP A 29 -9.17 5.00 -11.40
N ASP A 30 -8.32 5.96 -11.03
CA ASP A 30 -6.94 5.69 -10.66
C ASP A 30 -6.88 4.74 -9.46
N VAL A 31 -7.65 5.03 -8.41
CA VAL A 31 -7.70 4.19 -7.21
C VAL A 31 -8.21 2.79 -7.54
N ARG A 32 -9.30 2.67 -8.33
CA ARG A 32 -9.83 1.36 -8.76
C ARG A 32 -8.80 0.56 -9.54
N ARG A 33 -8.15 1.19 -10.52
CA ARG A 33 -7.15 0.54 -11.38
C ARG A 33 -5.95 0.05 -10.58
N LEU A 34 -5.37 0.90 -9.73
CA LEU A 34 -4.22 0.50 -8.90
C LEU A 34 -4.60 -0.54 -7.85
N THR A 35 -5.82 -0.46 -7.29
CA THR A 35 -6.37 -1.52 -6.42
C THR A 35 -6.47 -2.85 -7.17
N ALA A 36 -6.98 -2.85 -8.39
CA ALA A 36 -7.13 -4.07 -9.19
C ALA A 36 -5.76 -4.71 -9.50
N ILE A 37 -4.73 -3.91 -9.81
CA ILE A 37 -3.36 -4.41 -9.98
C ILE A 37 -2.85 -5.04 -8.69
N ARG A 38 -3.01 -4.36 -7.55
CA ARG A 38 -2.63 -4.90 -6.24
C ARG A 38 -3.37 -6.20 -5.93
N ARG A 39 -4.69 -6.28 -6.14
CA ARG A 39 -5.48 -7.50 -5.92
C ARG A 39 -4.96 -8.68 -6.74
N ARG A 40 -4.71 -8.45 -8.04
CA ARG A 40 -4.15 -9.49 -8.91
C ARG A 40 -2.76 -9.94 -8.47
N PHE A 41 -1.91 -9.03 -8.00
CA PHE A 41 -0.60 -9.38 -7.46
C PHE A 41 -0.71 -10.16 -6.15
N SER A 42 -1.67 -9.79 -5.31
CA SER A 42 -1.93 -10.42 -4.03
C SER A 42 -2.48 -11.84 -4.16
N ASP A 43 -3.27 -12.13 -5.19
CA ASP A 43 -3.95 -13.41 -5.36
C ASP A 43 -3.01 -14.63 -5.17
N GLY A 44 -3.43 -15.58 -4.31
CA GLY A 44 -2.66 -16.76 -3.93
C GLY A 44 -1.45 -16.51 -3.01
N LYS A 45 -1.15 -15.27 -2.60
CA LYS A 45 -0.04 -14.96 -1.70
C LYS A 45 -0.48 -14.99 -0.23
N PRO A 46 0.39 -15.48 0.67
CA PRO A 46 0.06 -15.50 2.10
C PRO A 46 -0.08 -14.08 2.66
N TYR A 47 0.69 -13.13 2.13
CA TYR A 47 0.64 -11.73 2.54
C TYR A 47 1.30 -10.81 1.51
N VAL A 48 1.03 -9.51 1.64
CA VAL A 48 1.76 -8.45 0.92
C VAL A 48 2.03 -7.21 1.79
N PHE A 49 2.97 -6.39 1.33
CA PHE A 49 3.23 -5.03 1.78
C PHE A 49 2.88 -4.04 0.66
N LEU A 50 2.46 -2.83 1.05
CA LEU A 50 2.07 -1.78 0.11
C LEU A 50 2.82 -0.47 0.40
N ILE A 51 3.45 0.11 -0.61
CA ILE A 51 3.84 1.51 -0.59
C ILE A 51 2.80 2.32 -1.37
N ILE A 52 2.35 3.42 -0.77
CA ILE A 52 1.58 4.47 -1.43
C ILE A 52 2.51 5.67 -1.59
N ASP A 53 3.01 5.90 -2.79
CA ASP A 53 3.91 7.02 -3.10
C ASP A 53 3.09 8.22 -3.59
N LEU A 54 3.18 9.32 -2.83
CA LEU A 54 2.45 10.56 -3.03
C LEU A 54 3.35 11.72 -3.44
N HIS A 55 4.65 11.50 -3.71
CA HIS A 55 5.60 12.57 -4.06
C HIS A 55 5.11 13.49 -5.18
N ARG A 56 4.43 12.91 -6.16
CA ARG A 56 3.96 13.60 -7.36
C ARG A 56 2.45 13.83 -7.38
N MET A 57 1.76 13.53 -6.28
CA MET A 57 0.34 13.79 -6.15
C MET A 57 0.10 15.28 -5.87
N VAL A 58 -0.78 15.88 -6.66
CA VAL A 58 -1.19 17.28 -6.53
C VAL A 58 -2.54 17.37 -5.82
N HIS A 59 -3.47 16.48 -6.15
CA HIS A 59 -4.83 16.50 -5.62
C HIS A 59 -5.42 15.09 -5.56
N LEU A 60 -6.32 14.86 -4.59
CA LEU A 60 -7.09 13.63 -4.45
C LEU A 60 -8.58 13.99 -4.44
N SER A 61 -9.35 13.50 -5.42
CA SER A 61 -10.78 13.81 -5.52
C SER A 61 -11.59 13.23 -4.35
N SER A 62 -12.79 13.78 -4.10
CA SER A 62 -13.73 13.22 -3.13
C SER A 62 -14.15 11.80 -3.48
N GLU A 63 -14.37 11.54 -4.76
CA GLU A 63 -14.64 10.19 -5.26
C GLU A 63 -13.47 9.24 -5.00
N ALA A 64 -12.23 9.66 -5.25
CA ALA A 64 -11.05 8.85 -4.98
C ALA A 64 -10.96 8.46 -3.49
N ARG A 65 -11.28 9.39 -2.58
CA ARG A 65 -11.36 9.10 -1.14
C ARG A 65 -12.44 8.07 -0.82
N ARG A 66 -13.63 8.19 -1.43
CA ARG A 66 -14.73 7.24 -1.26
C ARG A 66 -14.32 5.84 -1.74
N VAL A 67 -13.79 5.75 -2.95
CA VAL A 67 -13.32 4.48 -3.53
C VAL A 67 -12.25 3.86 -2.66
N ALA A 68 -11.26 4.64 -2.19
CA ALA A 68 -10.21 4.12 -1.31
C ALA A 68 -10.77 3.53 0.00
N SER A 69 -11.82 4.13 0.58
CA SER A 69 -12.50 3.57 1.76
C SER A 69 -13.27 2.28 1.49
N GLU A 70 -13.78 2.13 0.27
CA GLU A 70 -14.57 0.97 -0.15
C GLU A 70 -13.69 -0.22 -0.53
N THR A 71 -12.53 0.05 -1.14
CA THR A 71 -11.62 -0.98 -1.67
C THR A 71 -10.50 -1.38 -0.71
N SER A 72 -10.29 -0.63 0.38
CA SER A 72 -9.33 -0.99 1.43
C SER A 72 -9.98 -1.92 2.45
N GLY A 73 -9.48 -3.15 2.56
CA GLY A 73 -9.94 -4.12 3.56
C GLY A 73 -11.33 -4.68 3.29
N THR A 74 -11.65 -5.00 2.03
CA THR A 74 -12.85 -5.79 1.73
C THR A 74 -12.69 -7.21 2.26
N PRO A 75 -13.73 -7.82 2.86
CA PRO A 75 -13.70 -9.20 3.33
C PRO A 75 -13.28 -10.23 2.26
N ASP A 76 -13.50 -9.89 0.98
CA ASP A 76 -13.16 -10.74 -0.17
C ASP A 76 -11.68 -10.65 -0.59
N ASP A 77 -10.85 -9.83 0.07
CA ASP A 77 -9.41 -9.89 -0.13
C ASP A 77 -8.86 -11.02 0.77
N ASP A 78 -8.73 -12.24 0.23
CA ASP A 78 -8.14 -13.41 0.93
C ASP A 78 -6.66 -13.19 1.37
N VAL A 79 -6.07 -12.07 0.97
CA VAL A 79 -4.68 -11.72 1.24
C VAL A 79 -4.54 -10.76 2.41
N THR A 80 -3.68 -11.16 3.34
CA THR A 80 -3.35 -10.32 4.49
C THR A 80 -2.36 -9.22 4.11
N ILE A 81 -2.73 -7.95 4.33
CA ILE A 81 -1.80 -6.82 4.21
C ILE A 81 -1.11 -6.61 5.56
N HIS A 82 0.21 -6.79 5.62
CA HIS A 82 0.96 -6.68 6.89
C HIS A 82 1.60 -5.31 7.17
N GLY A 83 1.52 -4.40 6.19
CA GLY A 83 1.92 -3.01 6.37
C GLY A 83 1.65 -2.15 5.14
N VAL A 84 1.25 -0.91 5.40
CA VAL A 84 1.08 0.14 4.39
C VAL A 84 1.98 1.31 4.75
N ALA A 85 2.97 1.59 3.89
CA ALA A 85 3.83 2.75 4.02
C ALA A 85 3.35 3.85 3.07
N ILE A 86 3.17 5.06 3.57
CA ILE A 86 2.81 6.23 2.77
C ILE A 86 4.02 7.13 2.68
N VAL A 87 4.52 7.35 1.48
CA VAL A 87 5.79 8.03 1.21
C VAL A 87 5.53 9.33 0.45
N GLY A 88 6.30 10.39 0.74
CA GLY A 88 6.20 11.66 0.03
C GLY A 88 4.92 12.47 0.27
N ALA A 89 4.14 12.11 1.30
CA ALA A 89 2.90 12.81 1.62
C ALA A 89 3.15 14.22 2.17
N ARG A 90 2.65 15.24 1.46
CA ARG A 90 2.55 16.62 1.99
C ARG A 90 1.63 16.65 3.21
N TYR A 91 1.80 17.63 4.11
CA TYR A 91 1.09 17.74 5.38
C TYR A 91 -0.42 17.51 5.27
N GLN A 92 -1.09 18.18 4.33
CA GLN A 92 -2.52 18.03 4.05
C GLN A 92 -2.94 16.58 3.75
N PHE A 93 -2.12 15.82 3.01
CA PHE A 93 -2.38 14.42 2.70
C PHE A 93 -2.07 13.50 3.86
N ARG A 94 -1.13 13.85 4.74
CA ARG A 94 -0.92 13.13 6.01
C ARG A 94 -2.15 13.23 6.90
N VAL A 95 -2.70 14.43 7.06
CA VAL A 95 -3.93 14.66 7.83
C VAL A 95 -5.11 13.88 7.23
N LEU A 96 -5.41 14.09 5.94
CA LEU A 96 -6.51 13.41 5.26
C LEU A 96 -6.36 11.88 5.28
N GLY A 97 -5.17 11.38 4.98
CA GLY A 97 -4.87 9.95 5.00
C GLY A 97 -5.05 9.37 6.41
N SER A 98 -4.52 10.03 7.44
CA SER A 98 -4.67 9.55 8.82
C SER A 98 -6.14 9.44 9.26
N MET A 99 -6.99 10.39 8.88
CA MET A 99 -8.43 10.33 9.14
C MET A 99 -9.10 9.19 8.37
N LEU A 100 -8.77 9.04 7.09
CA LEU A 100 -9.31 7.99 6.23
C LEU A 100 -8.97 6.58 6.75
N PHE A 101 -7.70 6.33 7.06
CA PHE A 101 -7.28 5.01 7.56
C PHE A 101 -7.86 4.69 8.94
N ARG A 102 -7.97 5.69 9.83
CA ARG A 102 -8.66 5.51 11.11
C ARG A 102 -10.13 5.18 10.92
N ALA A 103 -10.83 5.86 10.01
CA ALA A 103 -12.22 5.57 9.70
C ALA A 103 -12.39 4.14 9.15
N ILE A 104 -11.51 3.70 8.24
CA ILE A 104 -11.51 2.33 7.72
C ILE A 104 -11.33 1.31 8.85
N GLN A 105 -10.36 1.53 9.74
CA GLN A 105 -10.11 0.64 10.88
C GLN A 105 -11.30 0.56 11.84
N LEU A 106 -11.95 1.69 12.14
CA LEU A 106 -13.12 1.73 13.02
C LEU A 106 -14.33 1.02 12.40
N LEU A 107 -14.60 1.24 11.11
CA LEU A 107 -15.77 0.69 10.44
C LEU A 107 -15.66 -0.82 10.19
N ARG A 108 -14.45 -1.34 9.94
CA ARG A 108 -14.27 -2.73 9.50
C ARG A 108 -14.13 -3.74 10.63
N ARG A 109 -13.92 -3.33 11.89
CA ARG A 109 -13.66 -4.22 13.06
C ARG A 109 -12.56 -5.27 12.84
N THR A 110 -11.80 -5.18 11.76
CA THR A 110 -10.65 -6.03 11.43
C THR A 110 -9.46 -5.60 12.26
N THR A 111 -8.55 -6.52 12.57
CA THR A 111 -7.20 -6.19 13.01
C THR A 111 -6.56 -5.33 11.92
N GLY A 112 -6.60 -4.01 12.12
CA GLY A 112 -6.18 -3.05 11.10
C GLY A 112 -4.75 -3.34 10.63
N PHE A 113 -4.51 -3.24 9.33
CA PHE A 113 -3.15 -3.24 8.83
C PHE A 113 -2.44 -1.96 9.34
N PRO A 114 -1.19 -2.06 9.83
CA PRO A 114 -0.48 -0.90 10.31
C PRO A 114 -0.17 0.03 9.15
N VAL A 115 -0.42 1.32 9.35
CA VAL A 115 -0.14 2.39 8.38
C VAL A 115 0.92 3.30 8.97
N ARG A 116 2.00 3.57 8.21
CA ARG A 116 3.07 4.48 8.63
C ARG A 116 3.36 5.50 7.53
N PHE A 117 3.42 6.78 7.90
CA PHE A 117 3.91 7.83 7.02
C PHE A 117 5.43 7.91 7.16
N LEU A 118 6.13 7.86 6.04
CA LEU A 118 7.59 7.87 5.95
C LEU A 118 8.01 8.88 4.88
N ASP A 119 9.27 9.29 4.91
CA ASP A 119 9.77 10.29 3.96
C ASP A 119 10.31 9.62 2.70
N THR A 120 10.88 8.41 2.82
CA THR A 120 11.51 7.72 1.69
C THR A 120 11.06 6.26 1.50
N HIS A 121 11.22 5.76 0.26
CA HIS A 121 11.03 4.34 -0.04
C HIS A 121 12.03 3.43 0.69
N THR A 122 13.23 3.93 0.99
CA THR A 122 14.25 3.19 1.74
C THR A 122 13.80 2.92 3.17
N GLU A 123 13.27 3.95 3.84
CA GLU A 123 12.68 3.82 5.18
C GLU A 123 11.47 2.87 5.18
N ALA A 124 10.62 2.95 4.14
CA ALA A 124 9.49 2.05 4.00
C ALA A 124 9.92 0.58 3.92
N ARG A 125 10.96 0.29 3.11
CA ARG A 125 11.51 -1.07 3.01
C ARG A 125 12.16 -1.51 4.32
N ALA A 126 12.93 -0.65 4.97
CA ALA A 126 13.53 -0.96 6.27
C ALA A 126 12.48 -1.31 7.32
N TRP A 127 11.38 -0.55 7.36
CA TRP A 127 10.25 -0.83 8.23
C TRP A 127 9.55 -2.14 7.88
N PHE A 128 9.37 -2.47 6.60
CA PHE A 128 8.80 -3.77 6.22
C PHE A 128 9.70 -4.95 6.60
N GLU A 129 11.02 -4.82 6.53
CA GLU A 129 11.93 -5.86 7.04
C GLU A 129 11.80 -6.04 8.55
N GLU A 130 11.64 -4.95 9.31
CA GLU A 130 11.33 -5.02 10.74
C GLU A 130 9.99 -5.73 10.99
N ARG A 131 8.94 -5.37 10.26
CA ARG A 131 7.62 -6.01 10.33
C ARG A 131 7.68 -7.51 10.04
N ARG A 132 8.47 -7.93 9.03
CA ARG A 132 8.66 -9.35 8.72
C ARG A 132 9.31 -10.08 9.90
N ARG A 133 10.34 -9.50 10.53
CA ARG A 133 10.99 -10.09 11.71
C ARG A 133 10.02 -10.20 12.90
N GLU A 134 9.28 -9.14 13.22
CA GLU A 134 8.32 -9.11 14.32
C GLU A 134 7.22 -10.17 14.19
N LEU A 135 6.76 -10.41 12.96
CA LEU A 135 5.71 -11.38 12.66
C LEU A 135 6.24 -12.79 12.36
N GLY A 136 7.55 -13.00 12.37
CA GLY A 136 8.16 -14.27 11.95
C GLY A 136 7.90 -14.64 10.48
N LEU A 137 7.62 -13.65 9.63
CA LEU A 137 7.34 -13.86 8.21
C LEU A 137 8.65 -14.02 7.43
N ARG A 138 8.72 -15.05 6.60
CA ARG A 138 9.77 -15.19 5.58
C ARG A 138 9.28 -14.58 4.29
N ARG A 139 10.16 -13.88 3.56
CA ARG A 139 9.88 -13.46 2.18
C ARG A 139 9.39 -14.68 1.38
N PRO A 140 8.20 -14.65 0.77
CA PRO A 140 7.69 -15.79 0.01
C PRO A 140 8.69 -16.17 -1.08
N GLY A 141 8.99 -17.46 -1.24
CA GLY A 141 9.97 -17.94 -2.22
C GLY A 141 11.45 -17.79 -1.84
N ALA A 142 11.80 -17.28 -0.66
CA ALA A 142 13.17 -17.39 -0.15
C ALA A 142 13.48 -18.85 0.21
N VAL A 143 14.20 -19.56 -0.67
CA VAL A 143 14.77 -20.88 -0.38
C VAL A 143 16.06 -20.65 0.43
N GLY A 144 16.00 -20.90 1.73
CA GLY A 144 17.13 -20.86 2.66
C GLY A 144 16.95 -21.98 3.70
N PRO A 145 18.05 -22.56 4.22
CA PRO A 145 18.06 -23.91 4.76
C PRO A 145 17.09 -24.05 5.93
N LEU A 146 16.46 -25.21 6.00
CA LEU A 146 15.82 -25.69 7.23
C LEU A 146 16.95 -25.80 8.26
N ASP A 147 16.92 -24.96 9.29
CA ASP A 147 17.69 -25.27 10.49
C ASP A 147 16.99 -26.43 11.22
N PRO A 148 17.78 -27.29 11.90
CA PRO A 148 17.43 -28.68 12.23
C PRO A 148 16.30 -28.85 13.25
#